data_AF-A0A961JR20-F1
#
_entry.id   AF-A0A961JR20-F1
#
_cell.length_a   1.000
_cell.length_b   1.000
_cell.length_c   1.000
_cell.angle_alpha   90.00
_cell.angle_beta   90.00
_cell.angle_gamma   90.00
#
_symmetry.space_group_name_H-M   'P 1'
#
loop_
_entity.id
_entity.type
_entity.pdbx_description
1 polymer ?
#
loop_
_entity_poly.entity_id
_entity_poly.type
_entity_poly.pdbx_seq_one_letter_code
_entity_poly.pdbx_strand_id
1 'polypeptide(L)'
;FIAEVMAPDLRIKRLLCARQSFVEGRAPLEDNAQVMIEYEGGAFGSLWVSAVNAGSMHGQKVRIVGEKASVEWWDEHPNQLRYEVQGEPTRILDRGMPYLDAAALADDRIGAGHPEGLFEAWSNLYARFALAMEAHDDRDPGRVGDMWYPDVHAGVAGVRFVENCVRSADAGAVWVDYT
;
A
#
# COMPACT_ATOMS: atom_id res chain seq x y z
N PHE A 1 -5.14 4.33 -1.34
CA PHE A 1 -3.71 4.66 -1.54
C PHE A 1 -2.83 3.44 -1.81
N ILE A 2 -2.34 2.66 -0.83
CA ILE A 2 -1.54 1.44 -1.13
C ILE A 2 -2.41 0.28 -1.63
N ALA A 3 -3.57 0.05 -0.99
CA ALA A 3 -4.49 -1.02 -1.38
C ALA A 3 -5.02 -0.84 -2.82
N GLU A 4 -5.21 0.40 -3.31
CA GLU A 4 -5.65 0.65 -4.69
C GLU A 4 -4.61 0.27 -5.73
N VAL A 5 -3.32 0.31 -5.41
CA VAL A 5 -2.26 -0.17 -6.33
C VAL A 5 -2.19 -1.68 -6.33
N MET A 6 -2.29 -2.27 -5.15
CA MET A 6 -2.05 -3.70 -4.96
C MET A 6 -3.29 -4.55 -5.25
N ALA A 7 -4.47 -3.98 -5.05
CA ALA A 7 -5.77 -4.62 -5.21
C ALA A 7 -6.81 -3.55 -5.64
N PRO A 8 -6.70 -3.00 -6.87
CA PRO A 8 -7.53 -1.89 -7.35
C PRO A 8 -9.04 -2.16 -7.30
N ASP A 9 -9.43 -3.43 -7.35
CA ASP A 9 -10.83 -3.85 -7.31
C ASP A 9 -11.42 -3.93 -5.88
N LEU A 10 -10.59 -3.82 -4.84
CA LEU A 10 -11.06 -3.82 -3.45
C LEU A 10 -11.58 -2.45 -3.03
N ARG A 11 -12.89 -2.26 -3.20
CA ARG A 11 -13.59 -1.04 -2.79
C ARG A 11 -14.03 -1.11 -1.34
N ILE A 12 -13.68 -0.11 -0.53
CA ILE A 12 -14.08 -0.06 0.88
C ILE A 12 -15.59 0.22 0.96
N LYS A 13 -16.32 -0.65 1.67
CA LYS A 13 -17.73 -0.47 2.00
C LYS A 13 -17.91 0.34 3.27
N ARG A 14 -17.19 -0.04 4.33
CA ARG A 14 -17.22 0.61 5.65
C ARG A 14 -15.96 0.27 6.43
N LEU A 15 -15.62 1.10 7.40
CA LEU A 15 -14.47 0.87 8.28
C LEU A 15 -14.79 1.18 9.74
N LEU A 16 -13.99 0.63 10.64
CA LEU A 16 -14.00 0.91 12.06
C LEU A 16 -12.55 1.18 12.48
N CYS A 17 -12.30 2.24 13.24
CA CYS A 17 -10.99 2.63 13.73
C CYS A 17 -11.02 2.82 15.25
N ALA A 18 -10.07 2.21 15.94
CA ALA A 18 -9.75 2.49 17.33
C ALA A 18 -8.34 3.09 17.40
N ARG A 19 -8.21 4.29 17.97
CA ARG A 19 -6.93 5.00 18.09
C ARG A 19 -6.56 5.30 19.53
N GLN A 20 -5.27 5.42 19.81
CA GLN A 20 -4.73 5.75 21.13
C GLN A 20 -3.60 6.77 21.00
N SER A 21 -3.51 7.66 21.98
CA SER A 21 -2.33 8.50 22.23
C SER A 21 -1.64 7.95 23.48
N PHE A 22 -0.78 6.95 23.32
CA PHE A 22 -0.08 6.33 24.46
C PHE A 22 0.90 7.29 25.13
N VAL A 23 1.56 8.15 24.34
CA VAL A 23 2.29 9.29 24.89
C VAL A 23 1.28 10.42 25.15
N GLU A 24 0.90 10.59 26.42
CA GLU A 24 -0.23 11.44 26.85
C GLU A 24 -0.22 12.85 26.25
N GLY A 25 0.96 13.48 26.12
CA GLY A 25 1.12 14.83 25.56
C GLY A 25 0.82 14.98 24.06
N ARG A 26 0.52 13.88 23.34
CA ARG A 26 0.18 13.90 21.91
C ARG A 26 -1.31 14.06 21.64
N ALA A 27 -2.16 13.76 22.62
CA ALA A 27 -3.61 13.82 22.43
C ALA A 27 -4.07 15.19 21.92
N PRO A 28 -5.03 15.25 20.96
CA PRO A 28 -5.83 14.14 20.44
C PRO A 28 -5.19 13.38 19.26
N LEU A 29 -3.96 13.70 18.86
CA LEU A 29 -3.26 12.98 17.79
C LEU A 29 -2.80 11.62 18.31
N GLU A 30 -3.19 10.57 17.60
CA GLU A 30 -2.83 9.19 17.92
C GLU A 30 -1.38 8.87 17.57
N ASP A 31 -0.79 7.95 18.33
CA ASP A 31 0.48 7.30 18.00
C ASP A 31 0.32 5.79 17.76
N ASN A 32 -0.91 5.29 17.84
CA ASN A 32 -1.31 3.94 17.49
C ASN A 32 -2.78 3.89 17.02
N ALA A 33 -3.06 3.14 15.96
CA ALA A 33 -4.41 2.90 15.48
C ALA A 33 -4.58 1.47 14.95
N GLN A 34 -5.74 0.87 15.26
CA GLN A 34 -6.22 -0.40 14.72
C GLN A 34 -7.46 -0.12 13.87
N VAL A 35 -7.45 -0.55 12.62
CA VAL A 35 -8.55 -0.33 11.68
C VAL A 35 -9.02 -1.67 11.12
N MET A 36 -10.31 -1.92 11.20
CA MET A 36 -10.98 -3.00 10.48
C MET A 36 -11.71 -2.43 9.27
N ILE A 37 -11.61 -3.10 8.14
CA ILE A 37 -12.14 -2.65 6.86
C ILE A 37 -13.01 -3.76 6.29
N GLU A 38 -14.25 -3.43 5.94
CA GLU A 38 -15.09 -4.27 5.10
C GLU A 38 -15.05 -3.76 3.67
N TYR A 39 -14.72 -4.65 2.73
CA TYR A 39 -14.77 -4.35 1.31
C TYR A 39 -16.10 -4.77 0.70
N GLU A 40 -16.48 -4.13 -0.39
CA GLU A 40 -17.50 -4.66 -1.30
C GLU A 40 -17.11 -6.08 -1.75
N GLY A 41 -18.09 -6.97 -1.90
CA GLY A 41 -17.84 -8.38 -2.25
C GLY A 41 -17.46 -9.29 -1.08
N GLY A 42 -17.35 -8.75 0.16
CA GLY A 42 -17.23 -9.56 1.38
C GLY A 42 -15.81 -9.86 1.84
N ALA A 43 -14.79 -9.35 1.15
CA ALA A 43 -13.43 -9.37 1.65
C ALA A 43 -13.28 -8.48 2.91
N PHE A 44 -12.36 -8.85 3.80
CA PHE A 44 -12.03 -8.10 5.01
C PHE A 44 -10.57 -7.67 4.99
N GLY A 45 -10.31 -6.50 5.55
CA GLY A 45 -8.98 -5.96 5.77
C GLY A 45 -8.75 -5.58 7.23
N SER A 46 -7.50 -5.66 7.65
CA SER A 46 -7.02 -5.08 8.90
C SER A 46 -5.82 -4.19 8.60
N LEU A 47 -5.78 -3.01 9.21
CA LEU A 47 -4.65 -2.11 9.16
C LEU A 47 -4.25 -1.76 10.58
N TRP A 48 -2.98 -1.98 10.90
CA TRP A 48 -2.37 -1.51 12.13
C TRP A 48 -1.31 -0.47 11.77
N VAL A 49 -1.39 0.70 12.41
CA VAL A 49 -0.39 1.77 12.27
C VAL A 49 0.10 2.14 13.66
N SER A 50 1.40 2.24 13.85
CA SER A 50 1.97 2.58 15.15
C SER A 50 3.31 3.29 15.03
N ALA A 51 3.47 4.36 15.80
CA ALA A 51 4.75 5.02 16.06
C ALA A 51 5.34 4.60 17.43
N VAL A 52 4.72 3.62 18.11
CA VAL A 52 5.11 3.12 19.44
C VAL A 52 5.27 1.60 19.46
N ASN A 53 5.52 0.99 18.30
CA ASN A 53 5.88 -0.43 18.15
C ASN A 53 7.34 -0.66 18.55
N ALA A 54 7.61 -0.66 19.86
CA ALA A 54 8.97 -0.76 20.39
C ALA A 54 9.73 -1.99 19.85
N GLY A 55 10.91 -1.76 19.26
CA GLY A 55 11.75 -2.78 18.63
C GLY A 55 11.56 -2.91 17.12
N SER A 56 10.54 -2.30 16.53
CA SER A 56 10.41 -2.20 15.06
C SER A 56 11.27 -1.06 14.51
N MET A 57 12.02 -1.34 13.45
CA MET A 57 12.78 -0.32 12.72
C MET A 57 11.89 0.45 11.75
N HIS A 58 10.99 -0.24 11.04
CA HIS A 58 9.93 0.37 10.25
C HIS A 58 8.67 -0.50 10.18
N GLY A 59 8.78 -1.72 9.66
CA GLY A 59 7.75 -2.75 9.74
C GLY A 59 6.56 -2.59 8.79
N GLN A 60 6.70 -1.87 7.67
CA GLN A 60 5.61 -1.76 6.71
C GLN A 60 5.46 -3.07 5.94
N LYS A 61 4.38 -3.79 6.21
CA LYS A 61 4.05 -5.06 5.57
C LYS A 61 2.67 -5.01 4.94
N VAL A 62 2.53 -5.65 3.79
CA VAL A 62 1.22 -5.89 3.18
C VAL A 62 1.10 -7.36 2.83
N ARG A 63 -0.01 -7.96 3.23
CA ARG A 63 -0.36 -9.34 2.93
C ARG A 63 -1.74 -9.40 2.30
N ILE A 64 -1.84 -10.05 1.15
CA ILE A 64 -3.10 -10.32 0.46
C ILE A 64 -3.32 -11.83 0.51
N VAL A 65 -4.48 -12.24 1.04
CA VAL A 65 -4.86 -13.65 1.19
C VAL A 65 -6.05 -13.92 0.28
N GLY A 66 -5.84 -14.72 -0.76
CA GLY A 66 -6.88 -15.20 -1.65
C GLY A 66 -7.30 -16.63 -1.35
N GLU A 67 -8.27 -17.14 -2.11
CA GLU A 67 -8.77 -18.51 -1.95
C GLU A 67 -7.73 -19.61 -2.30
N LYS A 68 -6.72 -19.28 -3.12
CA LYS A 68 -5.70 -20.23 -3.62
C LYS A 68 -4.33 -20.04 -3.00
N ALA A 69 -3.95 -18.79 -2.77
CA ALA A 69 -2.61 -18.41 -2.38
C ALA A 69 -2.60 -17.09 -1.61
N SER A 70 -1.51 -16.83 -0.92
CA SER A 70 -1.21 -15.52 -0.33
C SER A 70 0.04 -14.90 -0.97
N VAL A 71 0.08 -13.58 -1.01
CA VAL A 71 1.29 -12.80 -1.30
C VAL A 71 1.60 -11.87 -0.14
N GLU A 72 2.88 -11.73 0.20
CA GLU A 72 3.33 -10.83 1.27
C GLU A 72 4.60 -10.09 0.85
N TRP A 73 4.61 -8.78 1.08
CA TRP A 73 5.75 -7.90 0.87
C TRP A 73 6.06 -7.12 2.15
N TRP A 74 7.36 -6.89 2.39
CA TRP A 74 7.87 -6.15 3.53
C TRP A 74 8.92 -5.15 3.05
N ASP A 75 8.72 -3.87 3.39
CA ASP A 75 9.56 -2.78 2.92
C ASP A 75 11.03 -2.86 3.36
N GLU A 76 11.33 -3.43 4.54
CA GLU A 76 12.71 -3.64 4.98
C GLU A 76 13.43 -4.76 4.19
N HIS A 77 12.67 -5.54 3.42
CA HIS A 77 13.16 -6.55 2.48
C HIS A 77 12.54 -6.34 1.10
N PRO A 78 12.76 -5.16 0.48
CA PRO A 78 11.93 -4.69 -0.63
C PRO A 78 12.15 -5.49 -1.92
N ASN A 79 13.27 -6.21 -2.02
CA ASN A 79 13.64 -7.02 -3.17
C ASN A 79 13.02 -8.42 -3.16
N GLN A 80 12.30 -8.80 -2.09
CA GLN A 80 11.65 -10.10 -1.96
C GLN A 80 10.13 -9.95 -1.88
N LEU A 81 9.43 -10.79 -2.65
CA LEU A 81 7.99 -11.01 -2.52
C LEU A 81 7.75 -12.47 -2.16
N ARG A 82 7.03 -12.73 -1.07
CA ARG A 82 6.68 -14.09 -0.67
C ARG A 82 5.39 -14.52 -1.39
N TYR A 83 5.39 -15.71 -1.97
CA TYR A 83 4.24 -16.31 -2.62
C TYR A 83 3.96 -17.71 -2.06
N GLU A 84 2.79 -17.87 -1.47
CA GLU A 84 2.39 -19.04 -0.67
C GLU A 84 1.14 -19.69 -1.26
N VAL A 85 1.32 -20.67 -2.14
CA VAL A 85 0.20 -21.46 -2.69
C VAL A 85 -0.23 -22.51 -1.67
N GLN A 86 -1.53 -22.62 -1.41
CA GLN A 86 -2.06 -23.58 -0.45
C GLN A 86 -1.71 -25.02 -0.87
N GLY A 87 -1.05 -25.76 0.03
CA GLY A 87 -0.64 -27.15 -0.23
C GLY A 87 0.71 -27.31 -0.95
N GLU A 88 1.41 -26.22 -1.23
CA GLU A 88 2.72 -26.22 -1.88
C GLU A 88 3.81 -25.57 -1.00
N PRO A 89 5.10 -25.83 -1.29
CA PRO A 89 6.18 -25.08 -0.65
C PRO A 89 6.09 -23.58 -0.90
N THR A 90 6.39 -22.78 0.12
CA THR A 90 6.54 -21.32 -0.03
C THR A 90 7.62 -20.98 -1.05
N ARG A 91 7.33 -19.97 -1.87
CA ARG A 91 8.27 -19.43 -2.87
C ARG A 91 8.64 -18.01 -2.47
N ILE A 92 9.89 -17.65 -2.73
CA ILE A 92 10.39 -16.27 -2.64
C ILE A 92 10.67 -15.83 -4.07
N LEU A 93 10.06 -14.72 -4.46
CA LEU A 93 10.26 -14.07 -5.74
C LEU A 93 11.24 -12.91 -5.51
N ASP A 94 12.35 -12.92 -6.22
CA ASP A 94 13.42 -11.93 -6.12
C ASP A 94 13.34 -10.93 -7.28
N ARG A 95 13.49 -9.63 -6.96
CA ARG A 95 13.54 -8.54 -7.94
C ARG A 95 14.55 -8.83 -9.06
N GLY A 96 14.19 -8.50 -10.30
CA GLY A 96 15.03 -8.64 -11.48
C GLY A 96 15.15 -10.05 -12.05
N MET A 97 14.43 -11.03 -11.49
CA MET A 97 14.43 -12.38 -12.01
C MET A 97 13.50 -12.53 -13.23
N PRO A 98 13.89 -13.33 -14.24
CA PRO A 98 13.18 -13.39 -15.53
C PRO A 98 11.80 -14.06 -15.47
N TYR A 99 11.41 -14.64 -14.34
CA TYR A 99 10.06 -15.20 -14.15
C TYR A 99 9.02 -14.17 -13.72
N LEU A 100 9.43 -12.93 -13.44
CA LEU A 100 8.54 -11.85 -13.04
C LEU A 100 7.75 -11.31 -14.25
N ASP A 101 6.65 -10.64 -13.95
CA ASP A 101 5.88 -9.91 -14.96
C ASP A 101 6.72 -8.79 -15.58
N ALA A 102 6.50 -8.51 -16.88
CA ALA A 102 7.24 -7.48 -17.60
C ALA A 102 7.13 -6.09 -16.94
N ALA A 103 5.98 -5.77 -16.33
CA ALA A 103 5.79 -4.50 -15.62
C ALA A 103 6.66 -4.40 -14.36
N ALA A 104 6.97 -5.52 -13.70
CA ALA A 104 7.85 -5.54 -12.53
C ALA A 104 9.35 -5.42 -12.88
N LEU A 105 9.72 -5.75 -14.12
CA LEU A 105 11.10 -5.67 -14.63
C LEU A 105 11.42 -4.33 -15.31
N ALA A 106 10.41 -3.57 -15.71
CA ALA A 106 10.56 -2.35 -16.51
C ALA A 106 11.38 -1.25 -15.82
N ASP A 107 11.39 -1.25 -14.49
CA ASP A 107 12.04 -0.22 -13.67
C ASP A 107 13.38 -0.68 -13.07
N ASP A 108 13.87 -1.88 -13.39
CA ASP A 108 15.13 -2.39 -12.86
C ASP A 108 16.32 -1.55 -13.36
N ARG A 109 17.18 -1.14 -12.43
CA ARG A 109 18.38 -0.32 -12.69
C ARG A 109 19.66 -1.13 -12.60
N ILE A 110 19.60 -2.28 -11.93
CA ILE A 110 20.69 -3.24 -11.84
C ILE A 110 20.17 -4.69 -11.80
N GLY A 111 20.97 -5.63 -12.34
CA GLY A 111 20.60 -7.04 -12.43
C GLY A 111 20.35 -7.70 -11.07
N ALA A 112 19.56 -8.78 -11.09
CA ALA A 112 19.17 -9.56 -9.91
C ALA A 112 20.36 -9.94 -9.00
N GLY A 113 20.11 -9.94 -7.69
CA GLY A 113 21.12 -10.17 -6.66
C GLY A 113 21.83 -8.90 -6.16
N HIS A 114 21.82 -7.80 -6.92
CA HIS A 114 22.24 -6.50 -6.43
C HIS A 114 21.04 -5.80 -5.78
N PRO A 115 21.11 -5.46 -4.48
CA PRO A 115 19.97 -4.88 -3.79
C PRO A 115 19.70 -3.46 -4.31
N GLU A 116 18.46 -3.21 -4.71
CA GLU A 116 17.91 -1.87 -4.84
C GLU A 116 17.14 -1.54 -3.56
N GLY A 117 16.84 -0.26 -3.33
CA GLY A 117 16.17 0.19 -2.13
C GLY A 117 15.23 1.36 -2.37
N LEU A 118 15.02 2.11 -1.30
CA LEU A 118 14.07 3.23 -1.29
C LEU A 118 14.46 4.32 -2.31
N PHE A 119 15.76 4.56 -2.54
CA PHE A 119 16.21 5.55 -3.51
C PHE A 119 15.78 5.20 -4.94
N GLU A 120 15.94 3.94 -5.35
CA GLU A 120 15.49 3.48 -6.66
C GLU A 120 13.96 3.56 -6.79
N ALA A 121 13.23 3.13 -5.75
CA ALA A 121 11.76 3.25 -5.74
C ALA A 121 11.27 4.71 -5.89
N TRP A 122 11.91 5.66 -5.19
CA TRP A 122 11.59 7.08 -5.34
C TRP A 122 12.03 7.63 -6.70
N SER A 123 13.15 7.17 -7.26
CA SER A 123 13.56 7.55 -8.61
C SER A 123 12.55 7.08 -9.66
N ASN A 124 12.01 5.85 -9.51
CA ASN A 124 10.96 5.32 -10.38
C ASN A 124 9.69 6.18 -10.27
N LEU A 125 9.29 6.54 -9.06
CA LEU A 125 8.12 7.42 -8.84
C LEU A 125 8.29 8.78 -9.53
N TYR A 126 9.45 9.42 -9.36
CA TYR A 126 9.74 10.71 -10.00
C TYR A 126 9.80 10.62 -11.53
N ALA A 127 10.32 9.52 -12.08
CA ALA A 127 10.30 9.28 -13.52
C ALA A 127 8.86 9.22 -14.06
N ARG A 128 7.95 8.55 -13.35
CA ARG A 128 6.53 8.49 -13.72
C ARG A 128 5.84 9.85 -13.61
N PHE A 129 6.15 10.64 -12.58
CA PHE A 129 5.64 12.02 -12.51
C PHE A 129 6.12 12.88 -13.67
N ALA A 130 7.39 12.80 -14.05
CA ALA A 130 7.93 13.53 -15.18
C ALA A 130 7.21 13.17 -16.50
N LEU A 131 6.98 11.88 -16.74
CA LEU A 131 6.23 11.40 -17.92
C LEU A 131 4.79 11.93 -17.93
N ALA A 132 4.12 11.97 -16.77
CA ALA A 132 2.78 12.53 -16.65
C ALA A 132 2.74 14.05 -16.91
N MET A 133 3.75 14.79 -16.44
CA MET A 133 3.88 16.23 -16.70
C MET A 133 4.14 16.50 -18.19
N GLU A 134 5.06 15.76 -18.83
CA GLU A 134 5.32 15.88 -20.27
C GLU A 134 4.07 15.60 -21.10
N ALA A 135 3.34 14.52 -20.79
CA ALA A 135 2.09 14.18 -21.47
C ALA A 135 1.03 15.28 -21.35
N HIS A 136 0.93 15.92 -20.18
CA HIS A 136 0.04 17.05 -19.97
C HIS A 136 0.47 18.28 -20.79
N ASP A 137 1.75 18.65 -20.76
CA ASP A 137 2.29 19.82 -21.45
C ASP A 137 2.19 19.69 -22.98
N ASP A 138 2.43 18.48 -23.50
CA ASP A 138 2.27 18.12 -24.91
C ASP A 138 0.79 17.99 -25.34
N ARG A 139 -0.15 18.07 -24.39
CA ARG A 139 -1.60 17.82 -24.58
C ARG A 139 -1.90 16.44 -25.17
N ASP A 140 -1.06 15.46 -24.84
CA ASP A 140 -1.20 14.06 -25.24
C ASP A 140 -1.31 13.17 -23.99
N PRO A 141 -2.48 13.14 -23.33
CA PRO A 141 -2.69 12.27 -22.17
C PRO A 141 -2.61 10.79 -22.54
N GLY A 142 -2.68 10.41 -23.82
CA GLY A 142 -2.51 9.03 -24.27
C GLY A 142 -1.08 8.52 -24.12
N ARG A 143 -0.09 9.43 -24.05
CA ARG A 143 1.34 9.10 -23.93
C ARG A 143 1.69 8.31 -22.69
N VAL A 144 0.96 8.49 -21.58
CA VAL A 144 1.21 7.72 -20.34
C VAL A 144 0.58 6.33 -20.37
N GLY A 145 -0.34 6.03 -21.29
CA GLY A 145 -1.00 4.74 -21.39
C GLY A 145 -1.56 4.24 -20.05
N ASP A 146 -1.23 3.00 -19.70
CA ASP A 146 -1.63 2.34 -18.44
C ASP A 146 -0.63 2.54 -17.29
N MET A 147 0.32 3.48 -17.42
CA MET A 147 1.33 3.74 -16.39
C MET A 147 0.68 4.22 -15.08
N TRP A 148 0.80 3.42 -14.03
CA TRP A 148 0.31 3.82 -12.71
C TRP A 148 1.25 4.81 -12.02
N TYR A 149 0.69 5.91 -11.50
CA TYR A 149 1.33 6.83 -10.56
C TYR A 149 0.30 7.38 -9.56
N PRO A 150 0.70 7.78 -8.34
CA PRO A 150 -0.21 8.34 -7.36
C PRO A 150 -0.56 9.79 -7.75
N ASP A 151 -1.69 9.94 -8.44
CA ASP A 151 -2.21 11.23 -8.87
C ASP A 151 -3.00 11.96 -7.76
N VAL A 152 -3.73 13.02 -8.15
CA VAL A 152 -4.56 13.79 -7.23
C VAL A 152 -5.69 12.94 -6.62
N HIS A 153 -6.23 11.96 -7.34
CA HIS A 153 -7.30 11.09 -6.84
C HIS A 153 -6.78 10.16 -5.74
N ALA A 154 -5.56 9.64 -5.90
CA ALA A 154 -4.89 8.88 -4.85
C ALA A 154 -4.71 9.71 -3.56
N GLY A 155 -4.35 11.00 -3.70
CA GLY A 155 -4.29 11.94 -2.57
C GLY A 155 -5.64 12.17 -1.89
N VAL A 156 -6.71 12.40 -2.66
CA VAL A 156 -8.07 12.55 -2.14
C VAL A 156 -8.55 11.30 -1.40
N ALA A 157 -8.26 10.11 -1.94
CA ALA A 157 -8.60 8.84 -1.28
C ALA A 157 -7.87 8.66 0.05
N GLY A 158 -6.59 9.09 0.15
CA GLY A 158 -5.83 9.09 1.40
C GLY A 158 -6.45 9.99 2.47
N VAL A 159 -6.81 11.23 2.12
CA VAL A 159 -7.46 12.17 3.05
C VAL A 159 -8.80 11.61 3.53
N ARG A 160 -9.62 11.08 2.61
CA ARG A 160 -10.93 10.49 2.93
C ARG A 160 -10.81 9.29 3.87
N PHE A 161 -9.80 8.44 3.67
CA PHE A 161 -9.56 7.30 4.54
C PHE A 161 -9.27 7.75 5.97
N VAL A 162 -8.37 8.72 6.15
CA VAL A 162 -8.02 9.29 7.46
C VAL A 162 -9.24 9.95 8.10
N GLU A 163 -10.02 10.73 7.36
CA GLU A 163 -11.24 11.38 7.86
C GLU A 163 -12.24 10.37 8.41
N ASN A 164 -12.52 9.28 7.69
CA ASN A 164 -13.42 8.23 8.15
C ASN A 164 -12.86 7.48 9.37
N CYS A 165 -11.54 7.24 9.44
CA CYS A 165 -10.91 6.66 10.62
C CYS A 165 -11.08 7.56 11.85
N VAL A 166 -10.88 8.87 11.72
CA VAL A 166 -11.09 9.83 12.82
C VAL A 166 -12.56 9.88 13.22
N ARG A 167 -13.49 9.95 12.26
CA ARG A 167 -14.95 9.91 12.53
C ARG A 167 -15.35 8.67 13.31
N SER A 168 -14.83 7.50 12.94
CA SER A 168 -15.08 6.24 13.64
C SER A 168 -14.50 6.26 15.06
N ALA A 169 -13.25 6.68 15.21
CA ALA A 169 -12.55 6.69 16.49
C ALA A 169 -13.21 7.63 17.50
N ASP A 170 -13.57 8.86 17.08
CA ASP A 170 -14.19 9.87 17.94
C ASP A 170 -15.62 9.50 18.34
N ALA A 171 -16.29 8.65 17.55
CA ALA A 171 -17.60 8.09 17.84
C ALA A 171 -17.55 6.82 18.70
N GLY A 172 -16.38 6.47 19.28
CA GLY A 172 -16.21 5.29 20.14
C GLY A 172 -15.90 4.00 19.37
N ALA A 173 -15.14 4.11 18.28
CA ALA A 173 -14.75 3.01 17.40
C ALA A 173 -15.97 2.24 16.84
N VAL A 174 -16.89 2.97 16.22
CA VAL A 174 -18.08 2.41 15.54
C VAL A 174 -17.83 2.25 14.04
N TRP A 175 -18.54 1.32 13.39
CA TRP A 175 -18.51 1.23 11.93
C TRP A 175 -19.07 2.51 11.30
N VAL A 176 -18.33 3.05 10.32
CA VAL A 176 -18.76 4.17 9.49
C VAL A 176 -18.76 3.74 8.02
N ASP A 177 -19.85 4.04 7.32
CA ASP A 177 -19.94 3.79 5.88
C ASP A 177 -18.95 4.68 5.12
N TYR A 178 -18.23 4.07 4.18
CA TYR A 178 -17.18 4.73 3.43
C TYR A 178 -17.83 5.56 2.31
N THR A 179 -18.07 6.83 2.62
CA THR A 179 -18.73 7.82 1.75
C THR A 179 -17.74 8.76 1.09
#